data_AF-A0AAD7BWA5-F1
#
_entry.id   AF-A0AAD7BWA5-F1
#
_cell.length_a   1.000
_cell.length_b   1.000
_cell.length_c   1.000
_cell.angle_alpha   90.00
_cell.angle_beta   90.00
_cell.angle_gamma   90.00
#
_symmetry.space_group_name_H-M   'P 1'
#
loop_
_entity.id
_entity.type
_entity.pdbx_description
1 polymer ?
#
loop_
_entity_poly.entity_id
_entity_poly.type
_entity_poly.pdbx_seq_one_letter_code
_entity_poly.pdbx_strand_id
1 'polypeptide(L)'
;MPVLAENNASEGRYPLDSPTLLWMPHCDLDLYESILAANWTREQLSYVILVSNRLGDYADSNSRQKLETRAPCLARVREYRTV
;
A
#
# COMPACT_ATOMS: atom_id res chain seq x y z
N MET A 1 -13.39 5.49 -14.00
CA MET A 1 -12.33 5.08 -13.08
C MET A 1 -12.66 3.68 -12.60
N PRO A 2 -11.80 2.67 -12.84
CA PRO A 2 -12.04 1.33 -12.31
C PRO A 2 -11.91 1.36 -10.79
N VAL A 3 -12.95 0.94 -10.09
CA VAL A 3 -12.91 0.65 -8.66
C VAL A 3 -12.63 -0.84 -8.55
N LEU A 4 -11.48 -1.22 -7.99
CA LEU A 4 -11.20 -2.61 -7.64
C LEU A 4 -12.04 -2.94 -6.40
N ALA A 5 -13.33 -3.23 -6.63
CA ALA A 5 -14.20 -3.78 -5.61
C ALA A 5 -13.81 -5.24 -5.40
N GLU A 6 -13.38 -5.52 -4.17
CA GLU A 6 -13.42 -6.78 -3.44
C GLU A 6 -13.80 -7.98 -4.32
N ASN A 7 -12.85 -8.89 -4.56
CA ASN A 7 -13.02 -10.35 -4.56
C ASN A 7 -11.94 -11.04 -5.42
N ASN A 8 -11.03 -11.73 -4.71
CA ASN A 8 -10.46 -13.02 -5.08
C ASN A 8 -9.48 -13.13 -6.27
N ALA A 9 -8.33 -12.44 -6.24
CA ALA A 9 -7.16 -12.86 -7.02
C ALA A 9 -5.83 -12.54 -6.33
N SER A 10 -5.03 -13.58 -6.09
CA SER A 10 -3.56 -13.57 -5.99
C SER A 10 -2.92 -12.62 -4.97
N GLU A 11 -2.91 -13.01 -3.68
CA GLU A 11 -1.94 -12.50 -2.67
C GLU A 11 -1.78 -10.96 -2.55
N GLY A 12 -2.77 -10.15 -2.97
CA GLY A 12 -2.70 -8.69 -2.89
C GLY A 12 -1.74 -8.02 -3.89
N ARG A 13 -1.23 -8.74 -4.91
CA ARG A 13 -0.32 -8.18 -5.90
C ARG A 13 -1.07 -7.73 -7.15
N TYR A 14 -1.37 -6.44 -7.21
CA TYR A 14 -2.08 -5.81 -8.35
C TYR A 14 -1.18 -4.78 -9.04
N PRO A 15 -0.44 -5.15 -10.10
CA PRO A 15 0.32 -4.17 -10.87
C PRO A 15 -0.64 -3.21 -11.58
N LEU A 16 -0.43 -1.92 -11.40
CA LEU A 16 -1.23 -0.86 -11.97
C LEU A 16 -0.56 -0.31 -13.23
N ASP A 17 -1.33 -0.20 -14.30
CA ASP A 17 -0.89 0.40 -15.57
C ASP A 17 -1.51 1.80 -15.81
N SER A 18 -2.48 2.19 -14.96
CA SER A 18 -3.16 3.48 -15.06
C SER A 18 -3.59 4.00 -13.68
N PRO A 19 -3.80 5.32 -13.53
CA PRO A 19 -4.23 5.92 -12.27
C PRO A 19 -5.47 5.22 -11.69
N THR A 20 -5.28 4.57 -10.55
CA THR A 20 -6.26 3.69 -9.90
C THR A 20 -6.46 4.12 -8.46
N LEU A 21 -7.73 4.33 -8.08
CA LEU A 21 -8.13 4.58 -6.71
C LEU A 21 -8.30 3.26 -5.97
N LEU A 22 -7.44 3.02 -4.99
CA LEU A 22 -7.52 1.89 -4.09
C LEU A 22 -8.28 2.31 -2.84
N TRP A 23 -9.50 1.79 -2.70
CA TRP A 23 -10.34 2.01 -1.52
C TRP A 23 -10.15 0.87 -0.52
N MET A 24 -9.34 1.12 0.51
CA MET A 24 -8.87 0.07 1.41
C MET A 24 -8.83 0.53 2.88
N PRO A 25 -9.94 1.03 3.45
CA PRO A 25 -10.02 1.27 4.88
C PRO A 25 -10.01 -0.06 5.66
N HIS A 26 -9.49 -0.04 6.87
CA HIS A 26 -9.43 -1.20 7.79
C HIS A 26 -8.66 -2.43 7.28
N CYS A 27 -7.88 -2.31 6.21
CA CYS A 27 -7.06 -3.41 5.69
C CYS A 27 -5.80 -3.69 6.54
N ASP A 28 -5.31 -4.92 6.44
CA ASP A 28 -4.08 -5.34 7.11
C ASP A 28 -2.82 -4.78 6.43
N LEU A 29 -1.75 -4.70 7.23
CA LEU A 29 -0.42 -4.29 6.81
C LEU A 29 0.13 -5.10 5.64
N ASP A 30 -0.12 -6.42 5.63
CA ASP A 30 0.37 -7.34 4.59
C ASP A 30 -0.21 -6.98 3.22
N LEU A 31 -1.48 -6.55 3.19
CA LEU A 31 -2.16 -6.19 1.95
C LEU A 31 -1.64 -4.88 1.38
N TYR A 32 -1.35 -3.89 2.22
CA TYR A 32 -0.68 -2.66 1.78
C TYR A 32 0.72 -2.96 1.25
N GLU A 33 1.48 -3.83 1.92
CA GLU A 33 2.81 -4.21 1.46
C GLU A 33 2.75 -4.92 0.11
N SER A 34 1.86 -5.88 -0.07
CA SER A 34 1.73 -6.60 -1.34
C SER A 34 1.40 -5.69 -2.53
N ILE A 35 0.54 -4.68 -2.32
CA ILE A 35 0.21 -3.70 -3.35
C ILE A 35 1.39 -2.79 -3.63
N LEU A 36 2.02 -2.25 -2.59
CA LEU A 36 3.18 -1.37 -2.74
C LEU A 36 4.33 -2.10 -3.41
N ALA A 37 4.62 -3.34 -3.00
CA ALA A 37 5.66 -4.19 -3.58
C ALA A 37 5.39 -4.51 -5.04
N ALA A 38 4.13 -4.79 -5.42
CA ALA A 38 3.74 -5.03 -6.80
C ALA A 38 3.85 -3.78 -7.69
N ASN A 39 3.86 -2.59 -7.08
CA ASN A 39 3.88 -1.30 -7.78
C ASN A 39 5.12 -0.47 -7.47
N TRP A 40 6.22 -1.07 -6.97
CA TRP A 40 7.36 -0.34 -6.38
C TRP A 40 8.32 0.31 -7.40
N THR A 41 7.76 0.84 -8.49
CA THR A 41 8.47 1.64 -9.48
C THR A 41 7.92 3.05 -9.49
N ARG A 42 8.73 4.04 -9.89
CA ARG A 42 8.30 5.45 -9.89
C ARG A 42 7.04 5.69 -10.74
N GLU A 43 6.95 5.01 -11.88
CA GLU A 43 5.81 5.10 -12.79
C GLU A 43 4.55 4.49 -12.17
N GLN A 44 4.63 3.27 -11.63
CA GLN A 44 3.46 2.60 -11.06
C GLN A 44 2.99 3.23 -9.74
N LEU A 45 3.92 3.69 -8.89
CA LEU A 45 3.54 4.44 -7.68
C LEU A 45 2.79 5.73 -8.02
N SER A 46 3.06 6.36 -9.19
CA SER A 46 2.30 7.54 -9.63
C SER A 46 0.85 7.21 -10.01
N TYR A 47 0.54 5.92 -10.24
CA TYR A 47 -0.79 5.43 -10.51
C TYR A 47 -1.57 5.04 -9.24
N VAL A 48 -0.91 4.96 -8.09
CA VAL A 48 -1.55 4.57 -6.82
C VAL A 48 -2.18 5.79 -6.16
N ILE A 49 -3.51 5.85 -6.12
CA ILE A 49 -4.24 6.76 -5.23
C ILE A 49 -4.84 5.91 -4.12
N LEU A 50 -4.27 5.97 -2.92
CA LEU A 50 -4.66 5.10 -1.82
C LEU A 50 -5.53 5.85 -0.80
N VAL A 51 -6.75 5.36 -0.59
CA VAL A 51 -7.56 5.71 0.57
C VAL A 51 -7.45 4.58 1.57
N SER A 52 -6.61 4.79 2.58
CA SER A 52 -6.24 3.78 3.57
C SER A 52 -6.50 4.23 4.99
N ASN A 53 -6.29 3.31 5.93
CA ASN A 53 -6.03 3.66 7.32
C ASN A 53 -4.84 4.61 7.43
N ARG A 54 -4.71 5.25 8.59
CA ARG A 54 -3.49 6.00 8.92
C ARG A 54 -2.30 5.06 8.87
N LEU A 55 -1.56 5.06 7.76
CA LEU A 55 -0.36 4.22 7.59
C LEU A 55 0.67 4.47 8.69
N GLY A 56 0.68 5.69 9.24
CA GLY A 56 1.50 6.06 10.40
C GLY A 56 1.19 5.26 11.67
N ASP A 57 -0.05 4.78 11.86
CA ASP A 57 -0.45 3.99 13.03
C ASP A 57 0.26 2.63 13.06
N TYR A 58 0.41 2.00 11.90
CA TYR A 58 1.18 0.75 11.77
C TYR A 58 2.66 0.95 12.10
N ALA A 59 3.20 2.12 11.80
CA ALA A 59 4.58 2.45 12.06
C ALA A 59 4.86 2.89 13.50
N ASP A 60 3.84 3.40 14.20
CA ASP A 60 3.92 3.72 15.63
C ASP A 60 3.72 2.45 16.48
N SER A 61 2.76 1.61 16.08
CA SER A 61 2.42 0.36 16.76
C SER A 61 3.43 -0.79 16.54
N ASN A 62 4.36 -0.67 15.59
CA ASN A 62 5.40 -1.67 15.34
C ASN A 62 6.79 -1.06 15.47
N SER A 63 7.70 -1.76 16.15
CA SER A 63 9.13 -1.41 16.15
C SER A 63 9.64 -1.31 14.70
N ARG A 64 10.41 -0.27 14.39
CA ARG A 64 10.94 0.00 13.04
C ARG A 64 11.54 -1.24 12.38
N GLN A 65 12.36 -2.01 13.10
CA GLN A 65 12.97 -3.24 12.61
C GLN A 65 11.94 -4.30 12.20
N LYS A 66 10.85 -4.43 12.95
CA LYS A 66 9.75 -5.37 12.66
C LYS A 66 8.97 -4.92 11.42
N LEU A 67 8.77 -3.62 11.26
CA LEU A 67 8.14 -3.04 10.09
C LEU A 67 9.01 -3.20 8.84
N GLU A 68 10.30 -2.90 8.92
CA GLU A 68 11.24 -3.05 7.79
C GLU A 68 11.38 -4.51 7.35
N THR A 69 11.20 -5.47 8.27
CA THR A 69 11.24 -6.90 7.95
C THR A 69 9.94 -7.39 7.30
N ARG A 70 8.78 -6.90 7.75
CA ARG A 70 7.46 -7.40 7.33
C ARG A 70 6.83 -6.59 6.19
N ALA A 71 7.11 -5.30 6.14
CA ALA A 71 6.59 -4.36 5.15
C ALA A 71 7.64 -3.30 4.78
N PRO A 72 8.74 -3.70 4.10
CA PRO A 72 9.80 -2.79 3.68
C PRO A 72 9.31 -1.66 2.77
N CYS A 73 8.32 -1.88 1.92
CA CYS A 73 7.79 -0.86 1.03
C CYS A 73 7.00 0.19 1.84
N LEU A 74 6.07 -0.26 2.70
CA LEU A 74 5.32 0.63 3.59
C LEU A 74 6.25 1.44 4.51
N ALA A 75 7.31 0.83 5.05
CA ALA A 75 8.30 1.52 5.88
C ALA A 75 8.94 2.72 5.16
N ARG A 76 9.16 2.61 3.84
CA ARG A 76 9.71 3.68 2.98
C ARG A 76 8.66 4.72 2.58
N VAL A 77 7.38 4.36 2.52
CA VAL A 77 6.29 5.31 2.22
C VAL A 77 6.10 6.35 3.34
N ARG A 78 6.50 6.06 4.58
CA ARG A 78 6.40 7.01 5.71
C ARG A 78 7.01 8.38 5.43
N GLU A 79 7.96 8.48 4.51
CA GLU A 79 8.62 9.74 4.17
C GLU A 79 7.79 10.63 3.21
N TYR A 80 6.71 10.09 2.64
CA TYR A 80 5.81 10.82 1.76
C TYR A 80 4.64 11.36 2.59
N ARG A 81 4.62 12.67 2.83
CA ARG A 81 3.45 13.34 3.44
C ARG A 81 2.23 13.14 2.54
N THR A 82 1.20 12.52 3.10
CA THR A 82 -0.16 12.62 2.61
C THR A 82 -0.63 14.06 2.85
N VAL A 83 -1.09 14.73 1.78
CA VAL A 83 -1.70 16.07 1.82
C VAL A 83 -3.14 16.00 2.30
#